data_AF-A0A937YJL8-F1
#
_entry.id   AF-A0A937YJL8-F1
#
_cell.length_a   1.000
_cell.length_b   1.000
_cell.length_c   1.000
_cell.angle_alpha   90.00
_cell.angle_beta   90.00
_cell.angle_gamma   90.00
#
_symmetry.space_group_name_H-M   'P 1'
#
loop_
_entity.id
_entity.type
_entity.pdbx_description
1 polymer ?
#
loop_
_entity_poly.entity_id
_entity_poly.type
_entity_poly.pdbx_seq_one_letter_code
_entity_poly.pdbx_strand_id
1 'polypeptide(L)' 'MKLRRVAPFLLTALLMASLFASPVTDRIDGLSLDSLTGLRHWVFGLNHQPEASPTVVIAIDEESYRNEGLNGLPVVM' A
#
# COMPACT_ATOMS: atom_id res chain seq x y z
N MET A 1 -43.53 9.37 8.45
CA MET A 1 -42.83 10.41 7.64
C MET A 1 -43.39 10.42 6.24
N LYS A 2 -43.77 11.58 5.67
CA LYS A 2 -44.34 11.64 4.31
C LYS A 2 -43.32 11.15 3.28
N LEU A 3 -43.72 10.23 2.39
CA LEU A 3 -42.87 9.62 1.33
C LEU A 3 -42.11 10.67 0.49
N ARG A 4 -42.75 11.81 0.23
CA ARG A 4 -42.16 12.95 -0.49
C ARG A 4 -40.91 13.53 0.17
N ARG A 5 -40.74 13.39 1.50
CA ARG A 5 -39.58 13.89 2.23
C ARG A 5 -38.40 12.91 2.20
N VAL A 6 -38.65 11.62 2.07
CA VAL A 6 -37.61 10.58 2.09
C VAL A 6 -37.14 10.19 0.68
N ALA A 7 -37.98 10.39 -0.33
CA ALA A 7 -37.67 10.11 -1.73
C ALA A 7 -36.32 10.67 -2.23
N PRO A 8 -35.92 11.93 -1.96
CA PRO A 8 -34.63 12.43 -2.44
C PRO A 8 -33.46 11.72 -1.77
N PHE A 9 -33.52 11.46 -0.46
CA PHE A 9 -32.47 10.73 0.26
C PHE A 9 -32.32 9.30 -0.26
N LEU A 10 -33.45 8.63 -0.54
CA LEU A 10 -33.47 7.28 -1.07
C LEU A 10 -32.88 7.22 -2.48
N LEU A 11 -33.21 8.22 -3.32
CA LEU A 11 -32.64 8.37 -4.65
C LEU A 11 -31.13 8.60 -4.58
N THR A 12 -30.66 9.51 -3.73
CA THR A 12 -29.22 9.78 -3.56
C THR A 12 -28.48 8.55 -3.04
N ALA A 13 -29.05 7.86 -2.04
CA ALA A 13 -28.45 6.62 -1.52
C ALA A 13 -28.34 5.56 -2.61
N LEU A 14 -29.39 5.36 -3.41
CA LEU A 14 -29.38 4.40 -4.52
C LEU A 14 -28.36 4.77 -5.59
N LEU A 15 -28.26 6.05 -5.94
CA LEU A 15 -27.28 6.54 -6.91
C LEU A 15 -25.85 6.34 -6.44
N MET A 16 -25.54 6.69 -5.18
CA MET A 16 -24.20 6.48 -4.63
C MET A 16 -23.86 4.99 -4.50
N ALA A 17 -24.78 4.17 -4.00
CA ALA A 17 -24.59 2.73 -3.91
C ALA A 17 -24.33 2.12 -5.29
N SER A 18 -25.11 2.51 -6.31
CA SER A 18 -24.91 2.04 -7.68
C SER A 18 -23.60 2.53 -8.30
N LEU A 19 -23.15 3.73 -7.94
CA LEU A 19 -21.88 4.29 -8.43
C LEU A 19 -20.69 3.52 -7.87
N PHE A 20 -20.66 3.27 -6.56
CA PHE A 20 -19.56 2.57 -5.89
C PHE A 20 -19.60 1.04 -6.02
N ALA A 21 -20.75 0.45 -6.35
CA ALA A 21 -20.86 -0.97 -6.69
C ALA A 21 -20.56 -1.26 -8.17
N SER A 22 -20.32 -0.23 -8.98
CA SER A 22 -20.02 -0.36 -10.40
C SER A 22 -18.52 -0.59 -10.64
N PRO A 23 -18.12 -1.44 -11.60
CA PRO A 23 -16.70 -1.68 -11.92
C PRO A 23 -16.00 -0.44 -12.52
N VAL A 24 -16.72 0.65 -12.75
CA VAL A 24 -16.16 1.93 -13.19
C VAL A 24 -15.26 2.54 -12.10
N THR A 25 -15.58 2.34 -10.82
CA THR A 25 -14.77 2.85 -9.70
C THR A 25 -13.50 2.05 -9.47
N ASP A 26 -13.42 0.80 -9.91
CA ASP A 26 -12.22 -0.03 -9.78
C ASP A 26 -10.99 0.60 -10.48
N ARG A 27 -11.22 1.43 -11.50
CA ARG A 27 -10.14 2.15 -12.20
C ARG A 27 -9.46 3.24 -11.38
N ILE A 28 -10.13 3.72 -10.33
CA ILE A 28 -9.61 4.73 -9.41
C ILE A 28 -9.24 4.13 -8.05
N ASP A 29 -9.39 2.81 -7.90
CA ASP A 29 -8.89 2.10 -6.73
C ASP A 29 -7.38 2.24 -6.65
N GLY A 30 -6.88 2.36 -5.42
CA GLY A 30 -5.45 2.53 -5.17
C GLY A 30 -4.92 3.95 -5.36
N LEU A 31 -5.66 4.88 -6.01
CA LEU A 31 -5.18 6.25 -6.20
C LEU A 31 -4.86 6.98 -4.88
N SER A 32 -5.57 6.66 -3.79
CA SER A 32 -5.27 7.18 -2.46
C SER A 32 -3.91 6.70 -1.95
N LEU A 33 -3.62 5.41 -2.13
CA LEU A 33 -2.36 4.78 -1.73
C LEU A 33 -1.22 5.26 -2.62
N ASP A 34 -1.44 5.38 -3.92
CA ASP A 34 -0.47 5.90 -4.87
C ASP A 34 -0.15 7.37 -4.59
N SER A 35 -1.16 8.19 -4.30
CA SER A 35 -0.97 9.59 -3.91
C SER A 35 -0.18 9.72 -2.61
N LEU A 36 -0.50 8.90 -1.61
CA LEU A 36 0.23 8.89 -0.34
C LEU A 36 1.67 8.40 -0.53
N THR A 37 1.88 7.40 -1.37
CA THR A 37 3.19 6.86 -1.72
C THR A 37 4.03 7.88 -2.47
N GLY A 38 3.42 8.58 -3.43
CA GLY A 38 4.03 9.70 -4.15
C GLY A 38 4.40 10.84 -3.21
N LEU A 39 3.50 11.24 -2.31
CA LEU A 39 3.76 12.27 -1.30
C LEU A 39 4.90 11.85 -0.35
N ARG A 40 4.91 10.59 0.11
CA ARG A 40 6.00 10.02 0.92
C ARG A 40 7.32 10.12 0.17
N HIS A 41 7.36 9.75 -1.10
CA HIS A 41 8.56 9.88 -1.92
C HIS A 41 8.94 11.34 -2.17
N TRP A 42 7.98 12.25 -2.29
CA TRP A 42 8.30 13.66 -2.45
C TRP A 42 8.93 14.28 -1.19
N VAL A 43 8.43 13.92 0.00
CA VAL A 43 8.94 14.42 1.29
C VAL A 43 10.24 13.72 1.72
N PHE A 44 10.33 12.40 1.51
CA PHE A 44 11.39 11.53 2.05
C PHE A 44 12.09 10.68 0.99
N GLY A 45 11.87 10.96 -0.30
CA GLY A 45 12.52 10.26 -1.41
C GLY A 45 14.03 10.44 -1.41
N LEU A 46 14.70 9.94 -2.45
CA LEU A 46 16.14 9.66 -2.50
C LEU A 46 17.02 10.74 -1.84
N ASN A 47 17.17 10.61 -0.53
CA ASN A 47 18.00 11.49 0.31
C ASN A 47 19.45 11.03 0.31
N HIS A 48 19.76 9.92 -0.35
CA HIS A 48 21.09 9.35 -0.44
C HIS A 48 21.47 9.20 -1.90
N GLN A 49 22.63 9.74 -2.25
CA GLN A 49 23.31 9.42 -3.50
C GLN A 49 23.59 7.91 -3.52
N PRO A 50 23.41 7.20 -4.66
CA PRO A 50 23.72 5.77 -4.75
C PRO A 50 25.12 5.43 -4.23
N GLU A 51 26.07 6.34 -4.44
CA GLU A 51 27.47 6.23 -3.98
C GLU A 51 27.61 6.38 -2.45
N ALA A 52 26.63 7.01 -1.80
CA ALA A 52 26.56 7.18 -0.35
C ALA A 52 25.67 6.14 0.35
N SER A 53 25.03 5.22 -0.40
CA SER A 53 24.26 4.13 0.17
C SER A 53 25.21 3.02 0.63
N PRO A 54 25.29 2.70 1.94
CA PRO A 54 26.10 1.59 2.44
C PRO A 54 25.39 0.26 2.13
N THR A 55 25.21 -0.05 0.86
CA THR A 55 24.67 -1.33 0.42
C THR A 55 25.77 -2.37 0.53
N VAL A 56 25.59 -3.33 1.43
CA VAL A 56 26.50 -4.46 1.58
C VAL A 56 25.83 -5.71 1.03
N VAL A 57 26.50 -6.40 0.11
CA VAL A 57 26.09 -7.73 -0.33
C VAL A 57 26.61 -8.73 0.69
N ILE A 58 25.70 -9.40 1.40
CA ILE A 58 26.04 -10.48 2.33
C ILE A 58 25.75 -11.79 1.60
N ALA A 59 26.82 -12.51 1.23
CA ALA A 59 26.68 -13.87 0.73
C ALA A 59 26.52 -14.80 1.94
N ILE A 60 25.38 -15.48 2.02
CA ILE A 60 25.10 -16.49 3.04
C ILE A 60 25.17 -17.85 2.34
N ASP A 61 26.04 -18.71 2.85
CA ASP A 61 26.12 -20.12 2.45
C ASP A 61 25.72 -21.02 3.64
N GLU A 62 25.61 -22.32 3.42
CA GLU A 62 25.17 -23.30 4.42
C GLU A 62 26.01 -23.25 5.71
N GLU A 63 27.33 -23.06 5.60
CA GLU A 63 28.23 -22.93 6.77
C GLU A 63 27.96 -21.65 7.56
N SER A 64 27.42 -20.60 6.92
CA SER A 64 27.07 -19.34 7.60
C SER A 64 25.92 -19.54 8.59
N TYR A 65 24.97 -20.42 8.29
CA TYR A 65 23.87 -20.77 9.20
C TYR A 65 24.32 -21.59 10.42
N ARG A 66 25.50 -22.21 10.34
CA ARG A 66 26.09 -22.94 11.48
C ARG A 66 26.77 -22.02 12.48
N ASN A 67 27.05 -20.78 12.10
CA ASN A 67 27.61 -19.77 12.98
C ASN A 67 26.58 -19.36 14.05
N GLU A 68 27.03 -19.17 15.29
CA GLU A 68 26.18 -18.90 16.46
C GLU A 68 25.31 -17.64 16.29
N GLY A 69 25.76 -16.67 15.49
CA GLY A 69 25.02 -15.43 15.23
C GLY A 69 23.79 -15.58 14.31
N LEU A 70 23.69 -16.66 13.55
CA LEU A 70 22.58 -16.93 12.62
C LEU A 70 21.77 -18.19 12.98
N ASN A 71 22.31 -19.01 13.87
CA ASN A 71 21.68 -20.24 14.31
C ASN A 71 20.37 -19.96 15.06
N GLY A 72 19.26 -20.57 14.62
CA GLY A 72 17.96 -20.44 15.26
C GLY A 72 17.18 -19.17 14.92
N LEU A 73 17.71 -18.31 14.04
CA LEU A 73 16.96 -17.17 13.49
C LEU A 73 15.99 -17.62 12.39
N PRO A 74 14.83 -16.94 12.23
CA PRO A 74 13.90 -17.25 11.16
C PRO A 74 14.53 -16.99 9.80
N VAL A 75 14.61 -18.03 8.98
CA VAL A 75 15.13 -17.94 7.61
C VAL A 75 13.97 -17.66 6.68
N VAL A 76 14.04 -16.53 5.96
CA VAL A 76 13.13 -16.24 4.86
C VAL A 76 13.75 -16.89 3.62
N MET A 77 13.21 -18.04 3.21
CA MET A 77 13.50 -18.67 1.91
C MET A 77 12.70 -18.01 0.79
#